data_AF-A0A3N5GCE6-F1
#
_entry.id   AF-A0A3N5GCE6-F1
#
_cell.length_a   1.000
_cell.length_b   1.000
_cell.length_c   1.000
_cell.angle_alpha   90.00
_cell.angle_beta   90.00
_cell.angle_gamma   90.00
#
_symmetry.space_group_name_H-M   'P 1'
#
loop_
_entity.id
_entity.type
_entity.pdbx_description
1 polymer ?
#
loop_
_entity_poly.entity_id
_entity_poly.type
_entity_poly.pdbx_seq_one_letter_code
_entity_poly.pdbx_strand_id
1 'polypeptide(L)'
;KHRFLRGMAAWVGFKQIGVEYKRAARHAGVTKYPFKKMLKLALNAITGFSYFPLQVATYFGFVSAGLAILAIPVVVIERLAGSQAFYGQATTLIAVLFLGGVQLISLGILGEYIGRLYDEAKGRPLYIVREAPEKGQ
;
A
#
# COMPACT_ATOMS: atom_id res chain seq x y z
N LYS A 1 -15.25 5.27 -2.93
CA LYS A 1 -15.27 6.55 -2.13
C LYS A 1 -13.91 7.25 -1.93
N HIS A 2 -12.88 6.90 -2.70
CA HIS A 2 -11.61 7.61 -2.81
C HIS A 2 -11.32 7.90 -4.28
N ARG A 3 -11.93 8.96 -4.84
CA ARG A 3 -11.83 9.25 -6.27
C ARG A 3 -10.52 9.96 -6.58
N PHE A 4 -9.51 9.22 -7.02
CA PHE A 4 -8.35 9.81 -7.68
C PHE A 4 -8.70 10.07 -9.14
N LEU A 5 -9.37 11.20 -9.40
CA LEU A 5 -9.90 11.57 -10.72
C LEU A 5 -8.86 11.50 -11.84
N ARG A 6 -7.60 11.86 -11.55
CA ARG A 6 -6.51 11.77 -12.54
C ARG A 6 -6.20 10.33 -12.95
N GLY A 7 -6.19 9.41 -11.99
CA GLY A 7 -6.01 7.98 -12.28
C GLY A 7 -7.23 7.37 -12.95
N MET A 8 -8.44 7.77 -12.54
CA MET A 8 -9.67 7.33 -13.20
C MET A 8 -9.71 7.76 -14.65
N ALA A 9 -9.40 9.04 -14.95
CA ALA A 9 -9.37 9.56 -16.32
C ALA A 9 -8.33 8.82 -17.20
N ALA A 10 -7.16 8.52 -16.65
CA ALA A 10 -6.16 7.70 -17.34
C ALA A 10 -6.62 6.25 -17.55
N TRP A 11 -7.31 5.66 -16.56
CA TRP A 11 -7.79 4.27 -16.59
C TRP A 11 -8.90 4.03 -17.64
N VAL A 12 -9.71 5.04 -17.99
CA VAL A 12 -10.81 4.87 -18.96
C VAL A 12 -10.30 4.50 -20.37
N GLY A 13 -9.05 4.79 -20.72
CA GLY A 13 -8.41 4.28 -21.94
C GLY A 13 -8.87 4.93 -23.26
N PHE A 14 -9.68 5.99 -23.21
CA PHE A 14 -10.06 6.76 -24.40
C PHE A 14 -8.89 7.55 -24.98
N LYS A 15 -9.06 8.03 -26.23
CA LYS A 15 -8.13 8.97 -26.88
C LYS A 15 -8.04 10.26 -26.06
N GLN A 16 -6.83 10.58 -25.62
CA GLN A 16 -6.52 11.75 -24.81
C GLN A 16 -5.48 12.59 -25.55
N ILE A 17 -5.65 13.91 -25.56
CA ILE A 17 -4.69 14.87 -26.10
C ILE A 17 -4.45 15.97 -25.07
N GLY A 18 -3.19 16.30 -24.83
CA GLY A 18 -2.81 17.45 -24.01
C GLY A 18 -2.73 18.71 -24.87
N VAL A 19 -3.33 19.80 -24.40
CA VAL A 19 -3.18 21.12 -25.03
C VAL A 19 -2.11 21.89 -24.29
N GLU A 20 -1.01 22.19 -24.98
CA GLU A 20 0.05 23.01 -24.41
C GLU A 20 -0.42 24.46 -24.25
N TYR A 21 -0.13 25.05 -23.10
CA TYR A 21 -0.39 26.46 -22.84
C TYR A 21 0.77 27.05 -22.05
N LYS A 22 1.17 28.27 -22.40
CA LYS A 22 2.21 28.98 -21.67
C LYS A 22 1.58 29.70 -20.48
N ARG A 23 1.83 29.17 -19.28
CA ARG A 23 1.37 29.78 -18.04
C ARG A 23 2.33 30.89 -17.59
N ALA A 24 1.78 32.05 -17.20
CA ALA A 24 2.56 33.08 -16.52
C ALA A 24 3.15 32.56 -15.19
N ALA A 25 4.34 33.04 -14.83
CA ALA A 25 4.95 32.74 -13.54
C ALA A 25 4.02 33.17 -12.40
N ARG A 26 4.02 32.41 -11.31
CA ARG A 26 3.12 32.67 -10.19
C ARG A 26 3.57 33.95 -9.48
N HIS A 27 2.73 34.99 -9.46
CA HIS A 27 3.05 36.27 -8.84
C HIS A 27 3.18 36.21 -7.30
N ALA A 28 2.44 35.31 -6.65
CA ALA A 28 2.47 35.15 -5.20
C ALA A 28 2.01 33.74 -4.77
N GLY A 29 2.39 33.37 -3.54
CA GLY A 29 1.93 32.15 -2.88
C GLY A 29 2.81 30.92 -3.11
N VAL A 30 2.78 30.01 -2.12
CA VAL A 30 3.49 28.73 -2.18
C VAL A 30 2.76 27.70 -3.02
N THR A 31 3.49 26.71 -3.53
CA THR A 31 2.87 25.59 -4.25
C THR A 31 1.86 24.88 -3.35
N LYS A 32 0.62 24.73 -3.83
CA LYS A 32 -0.39 23.89 -3.15
C LYS A 32 -0.04 22.40 -3.23
N TYR A 33 0.94 22.03 -4.06
CA TYR A 33 1.48 20.69 -4.27
C TYR A 33 2.99 20.64 -3.96
N PRO A 34 3.37 20.54 -2.67
CA PRO A 34 4.74 20.23 -2.28
C PRO A 34 5.03 18.73 -2.48
N PHE A 35 6.32 18.36 -2.46
CA PHE A 35 6.78 16.97 -2.65
C PHE A 35 6.04 15.95 -1.79
N LYS A 36 5.84 16.24 -0.50
CA LYS A 36 5.08 15.37 0.43
C LYS A 36 3.65 15.07 -0.05
N LYS A 37 2.95 16.07 -0.64
CA LYS A 37 1.61 15.85 -1.20
C LYS A 37 1.66 15.04 -2.49
N MET A 38 2.70 15.22 -3.31
CA MET A 38 2.92 14.41 -4.51
C MET A 38 3.19 12.95 -4.16
N LEU A 39 4.03 12.68 -3.15
CA LEU A 39 4.30 11.33 -2.67
C LEU A 39 3.03 10.66 -2.12
N LYS A 40 2.26 11.37 -1.28
CA LYS A 40 0.97 10.87 -0.78
C LYS A 40 0.00 10.56 -1.93
N LEU A 41 -0.02 11.40 -2.97
CA LEU A 41 -0.85 11.17 -4.15
C LEU A 41 -0.44 9.91 -4.91
N ALA A 42 0.86 9.70 -5.11
CA ALA A 42 1.41 8.51 -5.77
C ALA A 42 1.10 7.23 -4.99
N LEU A 43 1.30 7.24 -3.66
CA LEU A 43 0.98 6.09 -2.80
C LEU A 43 -0.51 5.75 -2.87
N ASN A 44 -1.39 6.75 -2.81
CA ASN A 44 -2.83 6.55 -2.96
C ASN A 44 -3.24 5.98 -4.33
N ALA A 45 -2.50 6.34 -5.39
CA ALA A 45 -2.74 5.80 -6.74
C ALA A 45 -2.29 4.33 -6.82
N ILE A 46 -1.11 3.99 -6.29
CA ILE A 46 -0.61 2.61 -6.29
C ILE A 46 -1.53 1.69 -5.49
N THR A 47 -1.92 2.07 -4.27
CA THR A 47 -2.80 1.24 -3.42
C THR A 47 -4.25 1.21 -3.91
N GLY A 48 -4.70 2.25 -4.61
CA GLY A 48 -6.07 2.37 -5.11
C GLY A 48 -6.34 1.66 -6.43
N PHE A 49 -5.33 1.54 -7.31
CA PHE A 49 -5.47 0.96 -8.65
C PHE A 49 -4.64 -0.31 -8.86
N SER A 50 -3.88 -0.75 -7.87
CA SER A 50 -3.03 -1.94 -8.00
C SER A 50 -3.05 -2.82 -6.75
N TYR A 51 -2.94 -4.12 -6.97
CA TYR A 51 -2.71 -5.15 -5.95
C TYR A 51 -1.22 -5.38 -5.67
N PHE A 52 -0.33 -4.64 -6.36
CA PHE A 52 1.12 -4.83 -6.28
C PHE A 52 1.67 -4.77 -4.84
N PRO A 53 1.32 -3.78 -3.99
CA PRO A 53 1.79 -3.76 -2.60
C PRO A 53 1.39 -5.00 -1.80
N LEU A 54 0.16 -5.49 -2.01
CA LEU A 54 -0.34 -6.70 -1.37
C LEU A 54 0.44 -7.94 -1.84
N GLN A 55 0.68 -8.06 -3.14
CA GLN A 55 1.47 -9.16 -3.72
C GLN A 55 2.90 -9.17 -3.18
N VAL A 56 3.56 -8.02 -3.06
CA VAL A 56 4.90 -7.92 -2.47
C VAL A 56 4.91 -8.45 -1.04
N ALA A 57 3.95 -8.06 -0.21
CA ALA A 57 3.82 -8.58 1.16
C ALA A 57 3.63 -10.10 1.18
N THR A 58 2.80 -10.63 0.27
CA THR A 58 2.61 -12.08 0.12
C THR A 58 3.89 -12.81 -0.28
N TYR A 59 4.67 -12.28 -1.23
CA TYR A 59 5.96 -12.86 -1.61
C TYR A 59 6.97 -12.87 -0.46
N PHE A 60 7.06 -11.79 0.33
CA PHE A 60 7.90 -11.77 1.53
C PHE A 60 7.49 -12.86 2.53
N GLY A 61 6.19 -13.06 2.73
CA GLY A 61 5.67 -14.14 3.55
C GLY A 61 6.09 -15.52 3.05
N PHE A 62 5.96 -15.79 1.75
CA PHE A 62 6.35 -17.07 1.15
C PHE A 62 7.86 -17.31 1.22
N VAL A 63 8.68 -16.31 0.92
CA VAL A 63 10.15 -16.43 1.02
C VAL A 63 10.55 -16.70 2.47
N SER A 64 9.97 -15.97 3.42
CA SER A 64 10.23 -16.19 4.85
C SER A 64 9.81 -17.59 5.31
N ALA A 65 8.67 -18.09 4.86
CA ALA A 65 8.20 -19.44 5.18
C ALA A 65 9.12 -20.51 4.58
N GLY A 66 9.54 -20.33 3.32
CA GLY A 66 10.49 -21.23 2.65
C GLY A 66 11.84 -21.29 3.37
N LEU A 67 12.37 -20.13 3.78
CA LEU A 67 13.60 -20.06 4.59
C LEU A 67 13.44 -20.76 5.93
N ALA A 68 12.31 -20.59 6.61
CA ALA A 68 12.04 -21.28 7.87
C ALA A 68 11.98 -22.80 7.70
N ILE A 69 11.32 -23.30 6.65
CA ILE A 69 11.23 -24.74 6.36
C ILE A 69 12.61 -25.35 6.12
N LEU A 70 13.52 -24.64 5.46
CA LEU A 70 14.90 -25.11 5.24
C LEU A 70 15.77 -24.98 6.50
N ALA A 71 15.58 -23.92 7.29
CA ALA A 71 16.36 -23.67 8.50
C ALA A 71 16.03 -24.65 9.63
N ILE A 72 14.76 -25.07 9.78
CA ILE A 72 14.32 -25.97 10.86
C ILE A 72 15.12 -27.29 10.87
N PRO A 73 15.22 -28.07 9.78
CA PRO A 73 16.02 -29.30 9.75
C PRO A 73 17.50 -29.06 10.07
N VAL A 74 18.09 -27.98 9.54
CA VAL A 74 19.51 -27.64 9.78
C VAL A 74 19.75 -27.41 11.28
N VAL A 75 18.90 -26.61 11.92
CA VAL A 75 19.00 -26.32 13.36
C VAL A 75 18.78 -27.59 14.19
N VAL A 76 17.86 -28.47 13.79
CA VAL A 76 17.62 -29.75 14.48
C VAL A 76 18.83 -30.68 14.36
N ILE A 77 19.42 -30.82 13.16
CA ILE A 77 20.60 -31.67 12.94
C ILE A 77 21.79 -31.17 13.75
N GLU A 78 22.07 -29.86 13.71
CA GLU A 78 23.14 -29.24 14.49
C GLU A 78 22.94 -29.43 16.00
N ARG A 79 21.68 -29.36 16.45
CA ARG A 79 21.35 -29.61 17.86
C ARG A 79 21.60 -31.06 18.27
N LEU A 80 21.25 -32.04 17.42
CA LEU A 80 21.49 -33.45 17.68
C LEU A 80 22.98 -33.81 17.58
N ALA A 81 23.75 -33.11 16.75
CA ALA A 81 25.21 -33.25 16.64
C ALA A 81 26.00 -32.62 17.80
N GLY A 82 25.33 -31.97 18.76
CA GLY A 82 25.97 -31.35 19.93
C GLY A 82 26.66 -30.01 19.65
N SER A 83 26.43 -29.41 18.49
CA SER A 83 27.01 -28.13 18.08
C SER A 83 26.46 -26.96 18.91
N GLN A 84 27.34 -26.03 19.29
CA GLN A 84 26.98 -24.82 20.05
C GLN A 84 26.63 -23.62 19.13
N ALA A 85 26.66 -23.79 17.80
CA ALA A 85 26.58 -22.69 16.82
C ALA A 85 25.33 -21.80 16.94
N PHE A 86 24.23 -22.32 17.49
CA PHE A 86 22.95 -21.60 17.64
C PHE A 86 22.53 -21.31 19.08
N TYR A 87 23.45 -21.36 20.06
CA TYR A 87 23.13 -21.07 21.47
C TYR A 87 22.95 -19.58 21.79
N GLY A 88 23.20 -18.69 20.83
CA GLY A 88 23.13 -17.23 21.02
C GLY A 88 21.70 -16.70 21.08
N GLN A 89 21.33 -16.07 22.21
CA GLN A 89 20.06 -15.35 22.37
C GLN A 89 19.92 -14.16 21.40
N ALA A 90 21.04 -13.57 20.99
CA ALA A 90 21.05 -12.42 20.08
C ALA A 90 20.50 -12.77 18.68
N THR A 91 20.87 -13.92 18.13
CA THR A 91 20.46 -14.34 16.78
C THR A 91 18.97 -14.66 16.72
N THR A 92 18.44 -15.35 17.74
CA THR A 92 17.00 -15.62 17.87
C THR A 92 16.21 -14.34 18.09
N LEU A 93 16.70 -13.41 18.93
CA LEU A 93 16.03 -12.13 19.14
C LEU A 93 15.94 -11.31 17.85
N ILE A 94 17.05 -11.19 17.10
CA ILE A 94 17.08 -10.48 15.82
C ILE A 94 16.11 -11.11 14.82
N ALA A 95 16.09 -12.45 14.72
CA ALA A 95 15.19 -13.16 13.82
C ALA A 95 13.71 -12.91 14.17
N VAL A 96 13.35 -12.99 15.46
CA VAL A 96 11.97 -12.74 15.92
C VAL A 96 11.56 -11.29 15.67
N LEU A 97 12.42 -10.31 15.99
CA LEU A 97 12.13 -8.90 15.73
C LEU A 97 11.98 -8.60 14.23
N PHE A 98 12.84 -9.18 13.40
CA PHE A 98 12.77 -9.03 11.96
C PHE A 98 11.46 -9.61 11.40
N LEU A 99 11.13 -10.86 11.74
CA LEU A 99 9.90 -11.51 11.31
C LEU A 99 8.65 -10.79 11.83
N GLY A 100 8.66 -10.33 13.09
CA GLY A 100 7.59 -9.53 13.67
C GLY A 100 7.40 -8.19 12.96
N GLY A 101 8.49 -7.52 12.59
CA GLY A 101 8.45 -6.30 11.78
C GLY A 101 7.81 -6.52 10.40
N VAL A 102 8.22 -7.58 9.70
CA VAL A 102 7.65 -7.97 8.39
C VAL A 102 6.16 -8.30 8.52
N GLN A 103 5.75 -9.00 9.57
CA GLN A 103 4.34 -9.31 9.85
C GLN A 103 3.51 -8.04 10.10
N LEU A 104 4.00 -7.11 10.91
CA LEU A 104 3.30 -5.85 11.17
C LEU A 104 3.14 -4.99 9.91
N ILE A 105 4.17 -4.93 9.05
CA ILE A 105 4.09 -4.24 7.76
C ILE A 105 3.03 -4.92 6.87
N SER A 106 3.05 -6.25 6.79
CA SER A 106 2.10 -7.02 5.99
C SER A 106 0.65 -6.82 6.46
N LEU A 107 0.43 -6.81 7.77
CA LEU A 107 -0.87 -6.51 8.38
C LEU A 107 -1.30 -5.06 8.13
N GLY A 108 -0.37 -4.10 8.16
CA GLY A 108 -0.65 -2.71 7.81
C GLY A 108 -1.13 -2.55 6.38
N ILE A 109 -0.46 -3.23 5.43
CA ILE A 109 -0.89 -3.26 4.02
C ILE A 109 -2.29 -3.88 3.91
N LEU A 110 -2.51 -5.05 4.52
CA LEU A 110 -3.80 -5.73 4.50
C LEU A 110 -4.92 -4.84 5.08
N GLY A 111 -4.67 -4.15 6.19
CA GLY A 111 -5.60 -3.23 6.84
C GLY A 111 -6.02 -2.06 5.94
N GLU A 112 -5.09 -1.51 5.16
CA GLU A 112 -5.39 -0.45 4.17
C GLU A 112 -6.37 -0.95 3.08
N TYR A 113 -6.19 -2.18 2.60
CA TYR A 113 -7.11 -2.79 1.62
C TYR A 113 -8.47 -3.14 2.23
N ILE A 114 -8.50 -3.70 3.45
CA ILE A 114 -9.75 -4.00 4.16
C ILE A 114 -10.53 -2.72 4.46
N GLY A 115 -9.86 -1.65 4.88
CA GLY A 115 -10.49 -0.35 5.12
C GLY A 115 -11.18 0.20 3.88
N ARG A 116 -10.52 0.10 2.72
CA ARG A 116 -11.11 0.50 1.43
C ARG A 116 -12.30 -0.35 1.03
N LEU A 117 -12.21 -1.68 1.22
CA LEU A 117 -13.32 -2.59 0.97
C LEU A 117 -14.52 -2.25 1.85
N TYR A 118 -14.28 -1.97 3.13
CA TYR A 118 -15.32 -1.59 4.09
C TYR A 118 -15.98 -0.25 3.73
N ASP A 119 -15.20 0.75 3.30
CA ASP A 119 -15.74 2.04 2.86
C ASP A 119 -16.60 1.95 1.59
N GLU A 120 -16.27 1.02 0.70
CA GLU A 120 -17.07 0.73 -0.50
C GLU A 120 -18.34 -0.06 -0.14
N ALA A 121 -18.24 -1.08 0.73
CA ALA A 121 -19.37 -1.86 1.21
C ALA A 121 -20.38 -1.05 2.03
N LYS A 122 -19.92 0.00 2.74
CA LYS A 122 -20.77 0.90 3.51
C LYS A 122 -21.80 1.66 2.69
N GLY A 123 -21.64 1.76 1.37
CA GLY A 123 -22.63 2.36 0.46
C GLY A 123 -23.01 3.82 0.73
N ARG A 124 -22.36 4.55 1.67
CA ARG A 124 -22.87 5.89 2.01
C ARG A 124 -22.74 6.83 0.80
N PRO A 125 -23.77 7.63 0.51
CA PRO A 125 -23.78 8.54 -0.64
C PRO A 125 -22.64 9.57 -0.54
N LEU A 126 -22.19 10.06 -1.70
CA LEU A 126 -21.08 11.02 -1.79
C LEU A 126 -21.46 12.42 -1.28
N TYR A 127 -22.73 12.77 -1.42
CA TYR A 127 -23.32 14.00 -0.95
C TYR A 127 -24.80 13.77 -0.69
N ILE A 128 -25.39 14.59 0.16
CA ILE A 128 -26.83 14.62 0.40
C ILE A 128 -27.33 15.91 -0.24
N VAL A 129 -28.28 15.79 -1.16
CA VAL A 129 -28.92 16.96 -1.78
C VAL A 129 -29.95 17.50 -0.80
N ARG A 130 -29.82 18.77 -0.42
CA ARG A 130 -30.79 19.44 0.47
C ARG A 130 -32.06 19.85 -0.27
N GLU A 131 -31.90 20.31 -1.50
CA GLU A 131 -32.97 20.72 -2.39
C GLU A 131 -32.46 20.51 -3.82
N ALA A 132 -33.19 19.74 -4.61
CA ALA A 132 -32.88 19.56 -6.02
C ALA A 132 -33.49 20.73 -6.80
N PRO A 133 -32.80 21.33 -7.77
CA PRO A 133 -33.43 22.31 -8.65
C PRO A 133 -34.66 21.67 -9.29
N GLU A 134 -35.77 22.41 -9.36
CA GLU A 134 -36.94 21.97 -10.11
C GLU A 134 -36.47 21.59 -11.52
N LYS A 135 -36.81 20.37 -11.93
CA LYS A 135 -36.61 19.96 -13.33
C LYS A 135 -37.53 20.83 -14.18
N GLY A 136 -37.04 21.99 -14.60
CA GLY A 136 -37.61 22.76 -15.69
C GLY A 136 -37.50 21.92 -16.96
N GLN A 137 -38.67 21.46 -17.42
CA GLN A 137 -39.08 20.89 -18.72
C GLN A 137 -37.98 20.31 -19.63
#